data_AF-A0A7W0Z059-F1
#
_entry.id   AF-A0A7W0Z059-F1
#
_cell.length_a   1.000
_cell.length_b   1.000
_cell.length_c   1.000
_cell.angle_alpha   90.00
_cell.angle_beta   90.00
_cell.angle_gamma   90.00
#
_symmetry.space_group_name_H-M   'P 1'
#
loop_
_entity.id
_entity.type
_entity.pdbx_description
1 polymer ?
#
loop_
_entity_poly.entity_id
_entity_poly.type
_entity_poly.pdbx_seq_one_letter_code
_entity_poly.pdbx_strand_id
1 'polypeptide(L)'
;MRRVNEAVRQVLSEAVPELKDPRIGFVTITGIETTPDLRQARVFVSVLGSEETRAASLDGLTAAHGVLQARLAQELRLKRTPQLAFEYDPSVERGVRMSRLIDELAPNDD
;
A
#
# COMPACT_ATOMS: atom_id res chain seq x y z
N MET A 1 7.42 1.18 -16.54
CA MET A 1 6.73 1.97 -15.49
C MET A 1 7.44 2.02 -14.12
N ARG A 2 8.58 1.33 -13.91
CA ARG A 2 9.27 1.27 -12.61
C ARG A 2 9.47 2.64 -11.92
N ARG A 3 9.94 3.65 -12.64
CA ARG A 3 10.18 4.99 -12.10
C ARG A 3 8.89 5.71 -11.67
N VAL A 4 7.78 5.50 -12.38
CA VAL A 4 6.48 6.08 -12.03
C VAL A 4 5.93 5.39 -10.79
N ASN A 5 5.97 4.05 -10.76
CA ASN A 5 5.51 3.28 -9.59
C ASN A 5 6.27 3.67 -8.33
N GLU A 6 7.59 3.84 -8.40
CA GLU A 6 8.40 4.27 -7.25
C GLU A 6 8.04 5.68 -6.78
N ALA A 7 7.87 6.63 -7.71
CA ALA A 7 7.47 7.99 -7.37
C ALA A 7 6.09 8.04 -6.71
N VAL A 8 5.11 7.32 -7.26
CA VAL A 8 3.76 7.21 -6.67
C VAL A 8 3.84 6.55 -5.30
N ARG A 9 4.63 5.47 -5.15
CA ARG A 9 4.82 4.78 -3.88
C ARG A 9 5.37 5.71 -2.82
N GLN A 10 6.40 6.49 -3.13
CA GLN A 10 7.01 7.43 -2.19
C GLN A 10 5.99 8.44 -1.66
N VAL A 11 5.30 9.15 -2.56
CA VAL A 11 4.30 10.16 -2.17
C VAL A 11 3.18 9.56 -1.34
N LEU A 12 2.66 8.39 -1.75
CA LEU A 12 1.58 7.74 -1.00
C LEU A 12 2.05 7.21 0.36
N SER A 13 3.30 6.78 0.49
CA SER A 13 3.85 6.29 1.76
C SER A 13 3.98 7.41 2.79
N GLU A 14 4.24 8.64 2.33
CA GLU A 14 4.26 9.85 3.16
C GLU A 14 2.84 10.37 3.45
N ALA A 15 1.92 10.27 2.49
CA ALA A 15 0.57 10.83 2.60
C ALA A 15 -0.41 9.97 3.41
N VAL A 16 -0.30 8.64 3.36
CA VAL A 16 -1.24 7.73 4.07
C VAL A 16 -1.25 7.97 5.59
N PRO A 17 -0.11 8.11 6.28
CA PRO A 17 -0.09 8.43 7.72
C PRO A 17 -0.73 9.76 8.10
N GLU A 18 -0.87 10.71 7.16
CA GLU A 18 -1.50 12.02 7.40
C GLU A 18 -3.03 11.98 7.34
N LEU A 19 -3.62 10.84 6.90
CA LEU A 19 -5.06 10.68 6.82
C LEU A 19 -5.69 10.64 8.22
N LYS A 20 -6.77 11.42 8.40
CA LYS A 20 -7.47 11.55 9.70
C LYS A 20 -8.65 10.59 9.87
N ASP A 21 -8.75 9.56 9.02
CA ASP A 21 -9.87 8.61 9.06
C ASP A 21 -9.60 7.54 10.13
N PRO A 22 -10.43 7.44 11.19
CA PRO A 22 -10.20 6.50 12.29
C PRO A 22 -10.35 5.02 11.88
N ARG A 23 -10.93 4.74 10.70
CA ARG A 23 -11.06 3.38 10.17
C ARG A 23 -9.75 2.85 9.60
N ILE A 24 -8.84 3.74 9.21
CA ILE A 24 -7.55 3.39 8.64
C ILE A 24 -6.64 2.99 9.81
N GLY A 25 -6.37 1.69 9.91
CA GLY A 25 -5.42 1.15 10.88
C GLY A 25 -3.96 1.42 10.50
N PHE A 26 -3.05 0.61 11.04
CA PHE A 26 -1.64 0.70 10.66
C PHE A 26 -1.44 0.06 9.28
N VAL A 27 -1.37 0.90 8.24
CA VAL A 27 -1.26 0.53 6.83
C VAL A 27 0.14 0.85 6.31
N THR A 28 0.71 -0.08 5.54
CA THR A 28 1.96 0.13 4.80
C THR A 28 1.76 -0.15 3.31
N ILE A 29 2.32 0.67 2.43
CA ILE A 29 2.30 0.42 0.97
C ILE A 29 3.43 -0.53 0.60
N THR A 30 3.06 -1.71 0.08
CA THR A 30 4.00 -2.78 -0.28
C THR A 30 4.38 -2.72 -1.76
N GLY A 31 3.50 -2.19 -2.61
CA GLY A 31 3.74 -2.10 -4.06
C GLY A 31 2.77 -1.19 -4.79
N ILE A 32 3.17 -0.79 -6.00
CA ILE A 32 2.35 0.00 -6.93
C ILE A 32 2.47 -0.61 -8.33
N GLU A 33 1.33 -0.77 -9.00
CA GLU A 33 1.25 -1.11 -10.42
C GLU A 33 0.43 -0.06 -11.18
N THR A 34 1.12 0.78 -11.94
CA THR A 34 0.47 1.79 -12.80
C THR A 34 0.28 1.27 -14.21
N THR A 35 -0.90 1.50 -14.80
CA THR A 35 -1.17 1.16 -16.20
C THR A 35 -0.30 1.99 -17.16
N PRO A 36 0.03 1.47 -18.37
CA PRO A 36 0.87 2.18 -19.34
C PRO A 36 0.36 3.58 -19.73
N ASP A 37 -0.95 3.79 -19.67
CA ASP A 37 -1.63 5.03 -20.01
C ASP A 37 -1.87 5.98 -18.82
N LEU A 38 -1.36 5.63 -17.63
CA LEU A 38 -1.48 6.38 -16.38
C LEU A 38 -2.93 6.65 -15.94
N ARG A 39 -3.89 5.83 -16.39
CA ARG A 39 -5.29 5.99 -15.97
C ARG A 39 -5.58 5.36 -14.62
N GLN A 40 -4.91 4.26 -14.29
CA GLN A 40 -5.13 3.53 -13.05
C GLN A 40 -3.80 3.16 -12.41
N ALA A 41 -3.78 3.14 -11.09
CA ALA A 41 -2.70 2.62 -10.29
C ALA A 41 -3.30 1.71 -9.21
N ARG A 42 -2.92 0.44 -9.25
CA ARG A 42 -3.22 -0.53 -8.18
C ARG A 42 -2.18 -0.34 -7.08
N VAL A 43 -2.68 -0.12 -5.87
CA VAL A 43 -1.89 0.16 -4.68
C VAL A 43 -2.02 -1.03 -3.75
N PHE A 44 -0.94 -1.79 -3.63
CA PHE A 44 -0.88 -2.94 -2.75
C PHE A 44 -0.50 -2.48 -1.34
N VAL A 45 -1.31 -2.87 -0.36
CA VAL A 45 -1.15 -2.46 1.03
C VAL A 45 -1.15 -3.66 1.98
N SER A 46 -0.31 -3.61 3.01
CA SER A 46 -0.46 -4.46 4.18
C SER A 46 -1.18 -3.67 5.27
N VAL A 47 -2.03 -4.35 6.03
CA VAL A 47 -2.74 -3.81 7.18
C VAL A 47 -2.41 -4.68 8.37
N LEU A 48 -1.93 -4.08 9.45
CA LEU A 48 -1.73 -4.76 10.72
C LEU A 48 -3.06 -4.79 11.48
N GLY A 49 -3.57 -5.98 11.77
CA GLY A 49 -4.83 -6.16 12.52
C GLY A 49 -5.61 -7.39 12.08
N SER A 50 -6.87 -7.45 12.48
CA SER A 50 -7.81 -8.51 12.06
C SER A 50 -8.30 -8.29 10.63
N GLU A 51 -9.00 -9.29 10.09
CA GLU A 51 -9.70 -9.16 8.80
C GLU A 51 -10.72 -8.01 8.78
N GLU A 52 -11.40 -7.75 9.91
CA GLU A 52 -12.31 -6.62 10.06
C GLU A 52 -11.56 -5.28 9.96
N THR A 53 -10.42 -5.14 10.67
CA THR A 53 -9.56 -3.96 10.57
C THR A 53 -9.04 -3.75 9.14
N ARG A 54 -8.68 -4.85 8.46
CA ARG A 54 -8.27 -4.82 7.05
C ARG A 54 -9.37 -4.28 6.15
N ALA A 55 -10.59 -4.81 6.26
CA ALA A 55 -11.72 -4.36 5.45
C ALA A 55 -12.02 -2.88 5.71
N ALA A 56 -12.11 -2.47 6.98
CA ALA A 56 -12.36 -1.08 7.37
C ALA A 56 -11.24 -0.13 6.87
N SER A 57 -9.99 -0.57 6.90
CA SER A 57 -8.86 0.23 6.40
C SER A 57 -8.90 0.39 4.88
N LEU A 58 -9.24 -0.66 4.14
CA LEU A 58 -9.41 -0.57 2.68
C LEU A 58 -10.55 0.37 2.31
N ASP A 59 -11.67 0.32 3.03
CA ASP A 59 -12.79 1.24 2.84
C ASP A 59 -12.39 2.69 3.16
N GLY A 60 -11.63 2.91 4.24
CA GLY A 60 -11.10 4.22 4.60
C GLY A 60 -10.15 4.78 3.54
N LEU A 61 -9.20 3.98 3.05
CA LEU A 61 -8.29 4.36 1.97
C LEU A 61 -9.04 4.66 0.68
N THR A 62 -10.05 3.85 0.38
CA THR A 62 -10.94 4.06 -0.78
C THR A 62 -11.67 5.38 -0.63
N ALA A 63 -12.24 5.71 0.53
CA ALA A 63 -12.87 7.02 0.77
C ALA A 63 -11.87 8.19 0.67
N ALA A 64 -10.61 7.97 1.06
CA ALA A 64 -9.55 8.96 1.00
C ALA A 64 -8.88 9.10 -0.38
N HIS A 65 -9.32 8.34 -1.41
CA HIS A 65 -8.66 8.30 -2.71
C HIS A 65 -8.45 9.69 -3.32
N GLY A 66 -9.43 10.59 -3.20
CA GLY A 66 -9.37 11.94 -3.76
C GLY A 66 -8.29 12.82 -3.11
N VAL A 67 -8.10 12.69 -1.80
CA VAL A 67 -7.04 13.41 -1.05
C VAL A 67 -5.67 12.94 -1.50
N LEU A 68 -5.49 11.62 -1.59
CA LEU A 68 -4.24 11.00 -2.04
C LEU A 68 -3.93 11.34 -3.52
N GLN A 69 -4.94 11.37 -4.38
CA GLN A 69 -4.78 11.81 -5.77
C GLN A 69 -4.42 13.30 -5.87
N ALA A 70 -5.02 14.16 -5.04
CA ALA A 70 -4.67 15.57 -5.00
C ALA A 70 -3.20 15.75 -4.59
N ARG A 71 -2.73 14.99 -3.59
CA ARG A 71 -1.33 14.99 -3.17
C ARG A 71 -0.40 14.54 -4.30
N LEU A 72 -0.73 13.45 -4.99
CA LEU A 72 0.02 12.99 -6.16
C LEU A 72 0.08 14.05 -7.27
N ALA A 73 -1.01 14.75 -7.54
CA ALA A 73 -1.05 15.79 -8.57
C ALA A 73 -0.19 17.02 -8.21
N GLN A 74 -0.06 17.33 -6.93
CA GLN A 74 0.77 18.43 -6.43
C GLN A 74 2.26 18.09 -6.47
N GLU A 75 2.62 16.88 -6.05
CA GLU A 75 4.03 16.47 -5.95
C GLU A 75 4.59 15.91 -7.25
N LEU A 76 3.78 15.16 -7.99
CA LEU A 76 4.20 14.50 -9.22
C LEU A 76 3.64 15.29 -10.42
N ARG A 77 4.55 15.85 -11.23
CA ARG A 77 4.20 16.51 -12.51
C ARG A 77 3.90 15.49 -13.61
N LEU A 78 2.93 14.61 -13.36
CA LEU A 78 2.50 13.59 -14.31
C LEU A 78 1.60 14.21 -15.39
N LYS A 79 1.63 13.62 -16.59
CA LYS A 79 0.69 13.98 -17.68
C LYS A 79 -0.78 13.75 -17.26
N ARG A 80 -1.00 12.76 -16.41
CA ARG A 80 -2.29 12.40 -15.83
C ARG A 80 -2.07 11.78 -14.47
N THR A 81 -2.87 12.18 -13.49
CA THR A 81 -2.91 11.53 -12.18
C THR A 81 -3.77 10.26 -12.29
N PRO A 82 -3.23 9.07 -11.99
CA PRO A 82 -3.99 7.83 -12.07
C PRO A 82 -5.10 7.78 -11.00
N GLN A 83 -6.16 7.04 -11.26
CA GLN A 83 -7.12 6.61 -10.24
C GLN A 83 -6.49 5.52 -9.37
N LEU A 84 -6.58 5.69 -8.06
CA LEU A 84 -6.00 4.76 -7.09
C LEU A 84 -7.03 3.68 -6.75
N ALA A 85 -6.64 2.42 -6.91
CA ALA A 85 -7.39 1.27 -6.43
C ALA A 85 -6.55 0.57 -5.34
N PHE A 86 -7.10 0.43 -4.14
CA PHE A 86 -6.38 -0.16 -3.01
C PHE A 86 -6.70 -1.64 -2.88
N GLU A 87 -5.66 -2.46 -2.73
CA GLU A 87 -5.78 -3.90 -2.61
C GLU A 87 -4.87 -4.42 -1.49
N TYR A 88 -5.38 -5.36 -0.70
CA TYR A 88 -4.56 -6.00 0.32
C TYR A 88 -3.51 -6.92 -0.32
N ASP A 89 -2.29 -6.87 0.19
CA ASP A 89 -1.19 -7.75 -0.19
C ASP A 89 -1.06 -8.92 0.79
N PRO A 90 -1.55 -10.13 0.44
CA PRO A 90 -1.43 -11.30 1.29
C PRO A 90 -0.01 -11.88 1.33
N SER A 91 0.93 -11.37 0.51
CA SER A 91 2.30 -11.87 0.44
C SER A 91 3.10 -11.55 1.69
N VAL A 92 2.78 -10.44 2.37
CA VAL A 92 3.45 -10.04 3.61
C VAL A 92 3.19 -11.05 4.72
N GLU A 93 1.94 -11.47 4.90
CA GLU A 93 1.56 -12.47 5.91
C GLU A 93 2.22 -13.83 5.64
N ARG A 94 2.22 -14.24 4.37
CA ARG A 94 2.94 -15.46 3.95
C ARG A 94 4.44 -15.37 4.21
N GLY A 95 5.05 -14.23 3.94
CA GLY A 95 6.47 -13.99 4.20
C GLY A 95 6.82 -14.14 5.67
N VAL A 96 6.06 -13.51 6.56
CA VAL A 96 6.24 -13.63 8.02
C VAL A 96 6.08 -15.07 8.49
N ARG A 97 5.06 -15.79 7.99
CA ARG A 97 4.85 -17.20 8.33
C ARG A 97 6.00 -18.09 7.85
N MET A 98 6.52 -17.84 6.65
CA MET A 98 7.67 -18.57 6.12
C MET A 98 8.94 -18.29 6.92
N SER A 99 9.23 -17.03 7.25
CA SER A 99 10.39 -16.69 8.09
C SER A 99 10.35 -17.40 9.43
N ARG A 100 9.18 -17.42 10.11
CA ARG A 100 9.02 -18.15 11.38
C ARG A 100 9.27 -19.65 11.25
N LEU A 101 8.74 -20.28 10.20
CA LEU A 101 8.97 -21.71 9.93
C LEU A 101 10.44 -22.01 9.64
N ILE A 102 11.15 -21.10 8.98
CA ILE A 102 12.59 -21.23 8.73
C ILE A 102 13.37 -21.10 10.05
N ASP A 103 13.03 -20.12 10.90
CA ASP A 103 13.67 -19.93 12.21
C ASP A 103 13.43 -21.13 13.14
N GLU A 104 12.24 -21.76 13.10
CA GLU A 104 11.94 -22.99 13.86
C GLU A 104 12.69 -24.23 13.36
N LEU A 105 13.11 -24.24 12.10
CA LEU A 105 13.84 -25.34 11.45
C LEU A 105 15.35 -25.11 11.38
N ALA A 106 15.82 -23.90 11.65
CA ALA A 106 17.25 -23.59 11.72
C ALA A 106 17.83 -24.40 12.89
N PRO A 107 18.77 -25.34 12.65
CA PRO A 107 19.47 -25.99 13.73
C PRO A 107 20.19 -24.91 14.54
N ASN A 108 20.14 -25.01 15.88
CA ASN A 108 21.11 -24.31 16.70
C ASN A 108 22.47 -24.86 16.29
N ASP A 109 23.20 -24.10 15.46
CA ASP A 109 24.62 -24.37 15.20
C ASP A 109 25.38 -24.03 16.50
N ASP A 110 25.45 -25.02 17.40
CA ASP A 110 26.44 -25.12 18.49
C ASP A 110 27.77 -25.69 17.96
#